data_AF-A0A2E5J857-F1
#
_entry.id   AF-A0A2E5J857-F1
#
_cell.length_a   1.000
_cell.length_b   1.000
_cell.length_c   1.000
_cell.angle_alpha   90.00
_cell.angle_beta   90.00
_cell.angle_gamma   90.00
#
_symmetry.space_group_name_H-M   'P 1'
#
loop_
_entity.id
_entity.type
_entity.pdbx_description
1 polymer ?
#
loop_
_entity_poly.entity_id
_entity_poly.type
_entity_poly.pdbx_seq_one_letter_code
_entity_poly.pdbx_strand_id
1 'polypeptide(L)'
;MSKIQDRKKQAIQQIQDAKVKTNKYIVAAVLWFISSLYIYSTDVGFSDVYSWKPFVFFIVGPIFAAMIFGNIMFYLQRIIEKTVISWFAQSRPILITPTIVFFFFCFMVAIFIIIFKFAEALQLLLS
;
A
#
# COMPACT_ATOMS: atom_id res chain seq x y z
N MET A 1 8.14 -29.87 -16.55
CA MET A 1 8.75 -28.96 -15.56
C MET A 1 9.38 -29.79 -14.46
N SER A 2 10.60 -29.46 -14.03
CA SER A 2 11.33 -30.24 -13.02
C SER A 2 10.82 -29.88 -11.61
N LYS A 3 10.52 -30.89 -10.78
CA LYS A 3 10.12 -30.75 -9.36
C LYS A 3 11.07 -29.85 -8.54
N ILE A 4 12.31 -29.70 -8.99
CA ILE A 4 13.34 -28.86 -8.33
C ILE A 4 13.12 -27.37 -8.63
N GLN A 5 12.67 -27.01 -9.84
CA GLN A 5 12.35 -25.63 -10.20
C GLN A 5 11.10 -25.13 -9.47
N ASP A 6 10.08 -25.98 -9.30
CA ASP A 6 8.87 -25.63 -8.57
C ASP A 6 9.14 -25.38 -7.07
N ARG A 7 9.99 -26.20 -6.44
CA ARG A 7 10.41 -25.99 -5.04
C ARG A 7 11.19 -24.70 -4.84
N LYS A 8 12.09 -24.35 -5.76
CA LYS A 8 12.83 -23.07 -5.71
C LYS A 8 11.89 -21.88 -5.88
N LYS A 9 10.90 -21.99 -6.77
CA LYS A 9 9.91 -20.92 -7.01
C LYS A 9 9.04 -20.70 -5.77
N GLN A 10 8.57 -21.77 -5.13
CA GLN A 10 7.81 -21.69 -3.88
C GLN A 10 8.63 -21.10 -2.72
N ALA A 11 9.90 -21.49 -2.58
CA ALA A 11 10.77 -20.95 -1.52
C ALA A 11 11.03 -19.45 -1.68
N ILE A 12 11.28 -18.98 -2.91
CA ILE A 12 11.47 -17.55 -3.20
C ILE A 12 10.18 -16.77 -2.92
N GLN A 13 9.03 -17.34 -3.28
CA GLN A 13 7.73 -16.72 -3.07
C GLN A 13 7.39 -16.60 -1.58
N GLN A 14 7.69 -17.62 -0.78
CA GLN A 14 7.54 -17.56 0.68
C GLN A 14 8.43 -16.51 1.35
N ILE A 15 9.67 -16.34 0.87
CA ILE A 15 10.59 -15.33 1.40
C ILE A 15 10.12 -13.90 1.05
N GLN A 16 9.61 -13.69 -0.16
CA GLN A 16 9.02 -12.41 -0.55
C GLN A 16 7.74 -12.12 0.22
N ASP A 17 6.83 -13.10 0.35
CA ASP A 17 5.59 -12.96 1.12
C ASP A 17 5.87 -12.60 2.57
N ALA A 18 6.87 -13.22 3.20
CA ALA A 18 7.28 -12.90 4.57
C ALA A 18 7.82 -11.47 4.68
N LYS A 19 8.70 -11.03 3.76
CA LYS A 19 9.23 -9.65 3.75
C LYS A 19 8.14 -8.61 3.52
N VAL A 20 7.23 -8.85 2.58
CA VAL A 20 6.11 -7.94 2.26
C VAL A 20 5.14 -7.88 3.44
N LYS A 21 4.87 -9.00 4.10
CA LYS A 21 3.98 -9.06 5.28
C LYS A 21 4.52 -8.26 6.47
N THR A 22 5.84 -8.17 6.63
CA THR A 22 6.44 -7.36 7.69
C THR A 22 6.54 -5.89 7.28
N ASN A 23 6.95 -5.62 6.05
CA ASN A 23 7.16 -4.25 5.56
C ASN A 23 5.85 -3.48 5.31
N LYS A 24 4.72 -4.17 5.04
CA LYS A 24 3.43 -3.50 4.78
C LYS A 24 2.96 -2.61 5.93
N TYR A 25 3.28 -2.98 7.17
CA TYR A 25 2.91 -2.19 8.35
C TYR A 25 3.78 -0.94 8.48
N ILE A 26 5.07 -1.04 8.16
CA ILE A 26 6.01 0.08 8.19
C ILE A 26 5.66 1.10 7.11
N VAL A 27 5.41 0.63 5.88
CA VAL A 27 5.02 1.49 4.77
C VAL A 27 3.72 2.21 5.08
N ALA A 28 2.71 1.51 5.61
CA ALA A 28 1.45 2.15 5.97
C ALA A 28 1.59 3.16 7.12
N ALA A 29 2.43 2.88 8.13
CA ALA A 29 2.68 3.80 9.23
C ALA A 29 3.40 5.07 8.76
N VAL A 30 4.43 4.96 7.93
CA VAL A 30 5.18 6.10 7.38
C VAL A 30 4.27 6.96 6.50
N LEU A 31 3.48 6.32 5.66
CA LEU A 31 2.58 6.97 4.72
C LEU A 31 1.51 7.78 5.45
N TRP A 32 0.92 7.19 6.49
CA TRP A 32 -0.03 7.89 7.32
C TRP A 32 0.60 9.04 8.12
N PHE A 33 1.82 8.82 8.65
CA PHE A 33 2.53 9.87 9.40
C PHE A 33 2.81 11.11 8.53
N ILE A 34 3.24 10.89 7.29
CA ILE A 34 3.49 11.99 6.32
C ILE A 34 2.18 12.69 5.95
N SER A 35 1.10 11.94 5.69
CA SER A 35 -0.22 12.53 5.41
C SER A 35 -0.76 13.34 6.59
N SER A 36 -0.61 12.86 7.82
CA SER A 36 -1.04 13.60 9.01
C SER A 36 -0.22 14.87 9.23
N LEU A 37 1.10 14.86 8.98
CA LEU A 37 1.93 16.06 9.04
C LEU A 37 1.52 17.11 8.00
N TYR A 38 1.19 16.67 6.79
CA TYR A 38 0.72 17.57 5.73
C TYR A 38 -0.59 18.27 6.10
N ILE A 39 -1.57 17.49 6.59
CA ILE A 39 -2.87 18.04 7.05
C ILE A 39 -2.65 18.99 8.23
N TYR A 40 -1.78 18.64 9.18
CA TYR A 40 -1.44 19.52 10.31
C TYR A 40 -0.76 20.82 9.89
N SER A 41 0.07 20.79 8.83
CA SER A 41 0.74 21.99 8.32
C SER A 41 -0.16 22.95 7.53
N THR A 42 -1.34 22.49 7.08
CA THR A 42 -2.22 23.23 6.17
C THR A 42 -3.52 23.70 6.83
N ASP A 43 -3.89 23.16 7.99
CA ASP A 43 -5.14 23.48 8.68
C ASP A 43 -4.91 24.28 9.98
N VAL A 44 -5.35 25.54 9.99
CA VAL A 44 -5.19 26.51 11.10
C VAL A 44 -5.97 26.12 12.36
N GLY A 45 -7.00 25.26 12.25
CA GLY A 45 -7.84 24.81 13.36
C GLY A 45 -7.40 23.50 14.04
N PHE A 46 -6.34 22.86 13.57
CA PHE A 46 -5.81 21.61 14.15
C PHE A 46 -4.91 21.81 15.38
N SER A 47 -4.62 23.06 15.75
CA SER A 47 -3.66 23.43 16.79
C SER A 47 -4.18 23.31 18.23
N ASP A 48 -5.46 22.95 18.43
CA ASP A 48 -5.96 22.60 19.76
C ASP A 48 -5.35 21.27 20.20
N VAL A 49 -4.15 21.34 20.79
CA VAL A 49 -3.29 20.25 21.23
C VAL A 49 -4.01 19.22 22.14
N TYR A 50 -5.14 19.61 22.75
CA TYR A 50 -5.96 18.78 23.63
C TYR A 50 -7.28 18.28 23.02
N SER A 51 -7.52 18.51 21.74
CA SER A 51 -8.71 17.99 21.04
C SER A 51 -8.61 16.49 20.77
N TRP A 52 -9.74 15.78 20.85
CA TRP A 52 -9.84 14.36 20.47
C TRP A 52 -9.47 14.12 18.99
N LYS A 53 -9.61 15.15 18.14
CA LYS A 53 -9.36 15.11 16.70
C LYS A 53 -7.91 14.70 16.35
N PRO A 54 -6.84 15.37 16.82
CA PRO A 54 -5.47 14.93 16.56
C PRO A 54 -5.15 13.55 17.12
N PHE A 55 -5.72 13.12 18.25
CA PHE A 55 -5.51 11.76 18.77
C PHE A 55 -6.06 10.68 17.83
N VAL A 56 -7.30 10.83 17.35
CA VAL A 56 -7.89 9.92 16.36
C VAL A 56 -7.11 9.95 15.05
N PHE A 57 -6.67 11.12 14.60
CA PHE A 57 -5.96 11.26 13.33
C PHE A 57 -4.52 10.75 13.37
N PHE A 58 -3.78 10.94 14.47
CA PHE A 58 -2.36 10.56 14.55
C PHE A 58 -2.12 9.18 15.18
N ILE A 59 -3.06 8.61 15.92
CA ILE A 59 -2.90 7.29 16.58
C ILE A 59 -3.87 6.24 16.02
N VAL A 60 -5.16 6.54 15.94
CA VAL A 60 -6.16 5.55 15.47
C VAL A 60 -6.15 5.42 13.95
N GLY A 61 -6.04 6.53 13.24
CA GLY A 61 -5.92 6.62 11.79
C GLY A 61 -4.81 5.77 11.17
N PRO A 62 -3.54 5.87 11.62
CA PRO A 62 -2.44 5.07 11.08
C PRO A 62 -2.64 3.58 11.34
N ILE A 63 -3.20 3.21 12.50
CA ILE A 63 -3.46 1.82 12.86
C ILE A 63 -4.56 1.25 11.96
N PHE A 64 -5.65 2.00 11.76
CA PHE A 64 -6.77 1.59 10.92
C PHE A 64 -6.37 1.52 9.45
N ALA A 65 -5.62 2.50 8.96
CA ALA A 65 -5.04 2.47 7.62
C ALA A 65 -4.05 1.32 7.46
N ALA A 66 -3.15 1.08 8.41
CA ALA A 66 -2.23 -0.05 8.34
C ALA A 66 -2.96 -1.40 8.27
N MET A 67 -4.06 -1.56 8.99
CA MET A 67 -4.87 -2.79 8.92
C MET A 67 -5.65 -2.92 7.60
N ILE A 68 -6.37 -1.88 7.18
CA ILE A 68 -7.24 -1.96 6.00
C ILE A 68 -6.42 -1.84 4.73
N PHE A 69 -5.63 -0.77 4.61
CA PHE A 69 -4.80 -0.50 3.45
C PHE A 69 -3.72 -1.56 3.28
N GLY A 70 -3.09 -2.00 4.37
CA GLY A 70 -2.10 -3.07 4.32
C GLY A 70 -2.67 -4.39 3.80
N ASN A 71 -3.92 -4.72 4.12
CA ASN A 71 -4.59 -5.90 3.60
C ASN A 71 -5.03 -5.73 2.14
N ILE A 72 -5.58 -4.57 1.78
CA ILE A 72 -5.92 -4.26 0.38
C ILE A 72 -4.69 -4.37 -0.51
N MET A 73 -3.59 -3.71 -0.14
CA MET A 73 -2.33 -3.75 -0.89
C MET A 73 -1.79 -5.17 -1.04
N PHE A 74 -1.89 -5.99 0.01
CA PHE A 74 -1.48 -7.40 -0.03
C PHE A 74 -2.30 -8.22 -1.03
N TYR A 75 -3.64 -8.12 -0.97
CA TYR A 75 -4.50 -8.83 -1.92
C TYR A 75 -4.28 -8.36 -3.35
N LEU A 76 -4.08 -7.06 -3.52
CA LEU A 76 -3.91 -6.44 -4.83
C LEU A 76 -2.57 -6.81 -5.46
N GLN A 77 -1.48 -6.84 -4.69
CA GLN A 77 -0.20 -7.39 -5.12
C GLN A 77 -0.36 -8.83 -5.59
N ARG A 78 -1.07 -9.66 -4.81
CA ARG A 78 -1.29 -11.08 -5.15
C ARG A 78 -2.09 -11.26 -6.45
N ILE A 79 -3.04 -10.37 -6.73
CA ILE A 79 -3.78 -10.36 -8.01
C ILE A 79 -2.84 -9.99 -9.16
N ILE A 80 -2.07 -8.91 -9.02
CA ILE A 80 -1.10 -8.47 -10.04
C ILE A 80 -0.10 -9.58 -10.34
N GLU A 81 0.47 -10.21 -9.30
CA GLU A 81 1.41 -11.32 -9.45
C GLU A 81 0.81 -12.49 -10.23
N LYS A 82 -0.40 -12.94 -9.87
CA LYS A 82 -1.06 -14.03 -10.59
C LYS A 82 -1.30 -13.70 -12.06
N THR A 83 -1.75 -12.49 -12.35
CA THR A 83 -2.03 -12.03 -13.73
C THR A 83 -0.75 -11.96 -14.54
N VAL A 84 0.29 -11.31 -14.02
CA VAL A 84 1.58 -11.14 -14.72
C VAL A 84 2.28 -12.48 -14.90
N ILE A 85 2.29 -13.35 -13.89
CA ILE A 85 2.88 -14.69 -14.01
C ILE A 85 2.13 -15.50 -15.06
N SER A 86 0.79 -15.47 -15.07
CA SER A 86 0.00 -16.19 -16.09
C SER A 86 0.38 -15.77 -17.52
N TRP A 87 0.56 -14.47 -17.75
CA TRP A 87 0.87 -13.93 -19.08
C TRP A 87 2.34 -14.10 -19.50
N PHE A 88 3.29 -14.03 -18.58
CA PHE A 88 4.73 -14.02 -18.89
C PHE A 88 5.46 -15.32 -18.56
N ALA A 89 4.83 -16.30 -17.89
CA ALA A 89 5.48 -17.54 -17.47
C ALA A 89 6.01 -18.39 -18.63
N GLN A 90 5.35 -18.37 -19.80
CA GLN A 90 5.77 -19.16 -20.96
C GLN A 90 6.72 -18.41 -21.91
N SER A 91 6.57 -17.09 -22.00
CA SER A 91 7.27 -16.27 -23.00
C SER A 91 8.59 -15.71 -22.48
N ARG A 92 8.60 -15.00 -21.34
CA ARG A 92 9.80 -14.33 -20.78
C ARG A 92 9.76 -14.25 -19.26
N PRO A 93 10.15 -15.32 -18.53
CA PRO A 93 10.06 -15.38 -17.08
C PRO A 93 10.95 -14.37 -16.34
N ILE A 94 12.02 -13.87 -16.98
CA ILE A 94 12.93 -12.86 -16.41
C ILE A 94 12.26 -11.49 -16.26
N LEU A 95 11.24 -11.19 -17.08
CA LEU A 95 10.54 -9.90 -17.06
C LEU A 95 9.43 -9.86 -16.00
N ILE A 96 9.05 -11.00 -15.41
CA ILE A 96 7.95 -11.08 -14.45
C ILE A 96 8.19 -10.13 -13.26
N THR A 97 9.35 -10.21 -12.62
CA THR A 97 9.68 -9.39 -11.45
C THR A 97 9.68 -7.89 -11.73
N PRO A 98 10.39 -7.35 -12.74
CA PRO A 98 10.34 -5.91 -13.02
C PRO A 98 8.94 -5.44 -13.41
N THR A 99 8.16 -6.25 -14.14
CA THR A 99 6.79 -5.93 -14.51
C THR A 99 5.86 -5.86 -13.30
N ILE A 100 5.94 -6.81 -12.35
CA ILE A 100 5.14 -6.77 -11.11
C ILE A 100 5.45 -5.51 -10.30
N VAL A 101 6.74 -5.20 -10.11
CA VAL A 101 7.16 -4.01 -9.34
C VAL A 101 6.65 -2.72 -9.99
N PHE A 102 6.76 -2.62 -11.33
CA PHE A 102 6.26 -1.48 -12.08
C PHE A 102 4.74 -1.31 -11.92
N PHE A 103 3.96 -2.36 -12.13
CA PHE A 103 2.50 -2.30 -11.99
C PHE A 103 2.07 -2.00 -10.56
N PHE A 104 2.74 -2.61 -9.57
CA PHE A 104 2.46 -2.34 -8.17
C PHE A 104 2.72 -0.88 -7.80
N PHE A 105 3.83 -0.30 -8.28
CA PHE A 105 4.14 1.11 -8.07
C PHE A 105 3.09 2.03 -8.72
N CYS A 106 2.74 1.80 -9.99
CA CYS A 106 1.69 2.56 -10.66
C CYS A 106 0.36 2.48 -9.90
N PHE A 107 -0.01 1.30 -9.40
CA PHE A 107 -1.23 1.10 -8.64
C PHE A 107 -1.20 1.85 -7.30
N MET A 108 -0.06 1.83 -6.62
CA MET A 108 0.13 2.59 -5.39
C MET A 108 -0.10 4.09 -5.64
N VAL A 109 0.55 4.66 -6.66
CA VAL A 109 0.37 6.06 -7.06
C VAL A 109 -1.10 6.39 -7.40
N ALA A 110 -1.77 5.53 -8.17
CA ALA A 110 -3.17 5.72 -8.53
C ALA A 110 -4.08 5.77 -7.29
N ILE A 111 -3.86 4.87 -6.33
CA ILE A 111 -4.61 4.85 -5.07
C ILE A 111 -4.40 6.15 -4.28
N PHE A 112 -3.17 6.66 -4.21
CA PHE A 112 -2.92 7.96 -3.56
C PHE A 112 -3.71 9.09 -4.20
N ILE A 113 -3.70 9.17 -5.54
CA ILE A 113 -4.44 10.22 -6.27
C ILE A 113 -5.93 10.14 -5.93
N ILE A 114 -6.49 8.93 -5.88
CA ILE A 114 -7.90 8.71 -5.52
C ILE A 114 -8.18 9.20 -4.10
N ILE A 115 -7.31 8.88 -3.12
CA ILE A 115 -7.48 9.37 -1.75
C ILE A 115 -7.44 10.90 -1.69
N PHE A 116 -6.46 11.53 -2.34
CA PHE A 116 -6.34 12.99 -2.35
C PHE A 116 -7.58 13.65 -2.98
N LYS A 117 -8.04 13.13 -4.12
CA LYS A 117 -9.26 13.63 -4.78
C LYS A 117 -10.51 13.43 -3.94
N PHE A 118 -10.60 12.32 -3.22
CA PHE A 118 -11.70 12.05 -2.32
C PHE A 118 -11.69 13.00 -1.10
N ALA A 119 -10.51 13.25 -0.52
CA ALA A 119 -10.35 14.22 0.57
C ALA A 119 -10.73 15.64 0.14
N GLU A 120 -10.29 16.07 -1.05
CA GLU A 120 -10.64 17.36 -1.66
C GLU A 120 -12.17 17.49 -1.84
N ALA A 121 -12.82 16.44 -2.34
CA ALA A 121 -14.28 16.42 -2.50
C ALA A 121 -15.05 16.45 -1.17
N LEU A 122 -14.55 15.74 -0.15
CA LEU A 122 -15.12 15.77 1.20
C LEU A 122 -15.00 17.15 1.85
N GLN A 123 -13.86 17.82 1.66
CA GLN A 123 -13.63 19.16 2.17
C GLN A 123 -14.60 20.18 1.54
N LEU A 124 -14.86 20.08 0.24
CA LEU A 124 -15.88 20.88 -0.46
C LEU A 124 -17.31 20.63 0.03
N LEU A 125 -17.62 19.42 0.49
CA LEU A 125 -18.95 19.05 1.01
C LEU A 125 -19.17 19.49 2.46
N LEU A 126 -18.08 19.69 3.22
CA LEU A 126 -18.08 20.06 4.64
C LEU A 126 -17.83 21.56 4.87
N SER A 127 -17.45 22.32 3.84
CA SER A 127 -17.34 23.78 3.83
C SER A 127 -18.65 24.46 3.45
#